data_AF-A0A540WE24-F1
#
_entry.id   AF-A0A540WE24-F1
#
_cell.length_a   1.000
_cell.length_b   1.000
_cell.length_c   1.000
_cell.angle_alpha   90.00
_cell.angle_beta   90.00
_cell.angle_gamma   90.00
#
_symmetry.space_group_name_H-M   'P 1'
#
loop_
_entity.id
_entity.type
_entity.pdbx_description
1 polymer ?
#
loop_
_entity_poly.entity_id
_entity_poly.type
_entity_poly.pdbx_seq_one_letter_code
_entity_poly.pdbx_strand_id
1 'polypeptide(L)' 'MAGHSPADGPGDGPGDNRGDDRGDGPRAACVLCGEPTEYPAEIAGSPLCPRCAWQQAQRSACSG' A
#
# COMPACT_ATOMS: atom_id res chain seq x y z
N MET A 1 -46.26 13.78 -3.28
CA MET A 1 -46.68 12.40 -2.99
C MET A 1 -45.65 11.50 -3.65
N ALA A 2 -44.77 10.74 -3.00
CA ALA A 2 -44.65 10.31 -1.62
C ALA A 2 -43.16 10.33 -1.23
N GLY A 3 -42.84 10.82 -0.03
CA GLY A 3 -41.52 10.68 0.55
C GLY A 3 -41.24 9.22 0.92
N HIS A 4 -39.99 8.80 0.72
CA HIS A 4 -39.44 7.61 1.36
C HIS A 4 -38.10 8.00 1.98
N SER A 5 -38.14 8.32 3.28
CA SER A 5 -37.00 8.07 4.16
C SER A 5 -36.84 6.56 4.34
N PRO A 6 -35.59 6.09 4.39
CA PRO A 6 -35.15 5.35 5.58
C PRO A 6 -33.75 5.83 6.00
N ALA A 7 -33.59 6.23 7.26
CA ALA A 7 -33.20 5.39 8.39
C ALA A 7 -31.68 5.43 8.63
N ASP A 8 -31.37 6.16 9.68
CA ASP A 8 -30.17 6.16 10.52
C ASP A 8 -29.62 4.74 10.84
N GLY A 9 -28.29 4.59 10.72
CA GLY A 9 -27.47 3.52 11.33
C GLY A 9 -27.07 2.34 10.42
N PRO A 10 -25.78 1.93 10.36
CA PRO A 10 -25.10 1.48 11.58
C PRO A 10 -23.60 1.87 11.73
N GLY A 11 -23.22 2.15 12.98
CA GLY A 11 -21.96 1.76 13.65
C GLY A 11 -20.62 1.87 12.92
N ASP A 12 -19.94 3.01 13.07
CA ASP A 12 -18.48 3.10 12.96
C ASP A 12 -17.87 2.85 14.35
N GLY A 13 -17.72 1.58 14.70
CA GLY A 13 -16.82 1.20 15.79
C GLY A 13 -15.40 1.22 15.21
N PRO A 14 -14.41 1.88 15.84
CA PRO A 14 -13.04 1.79 15.37
C PRO A 14 -12.60 0.33 15.47
N GLY A 15 -12.49 -0.32 14.32
CA GLY A 15 -11.93 -1.66 14.18
C GLY A 15 -10.52 -1.65 14.76
N ASP A 16 -10.35 -2.41 15.84
CA ASP A 16 -9.06 -2.80 16.39
C ASP A 16 -8.23 -3.43 15.28
N ASN A 17 -7.26 -2.67 14.75
CA ASN A 17 -6.29 -3.13 13.75
C ASN A 17 -5.27 -4.06 14.43
N ARG A 18 -5.75 -5.15 15.02
CA ARG A 18 -4.89 -6.21 15.50
C ARG A 18 -4.53 -7.12 14.34
N GLY A 19 -3.70 -6.59 13.45
CA GLY A 19 -3.23 -7.28 12.28
C GLY A 19 -1.80 -6.87 11.96
N ASP A 20 -0.86 -7.73 12.36
CA ASP A 20 0.49 -7.93 11.77
C ASP A 20 1.72 -7.52 12.59
N ASP A 21 1.81 -7.98 13.84
CA ASP A 21 3.05 -8.08 14.66
C ASP A 21 4.14 -9.05 14.09
N ARG A 22 4.43 -8.98 12.78
CA ARG A 22 5.63 -9.53 12.16
C ARG A 22 6.36 -8.42 11.37
N GLY A 23 6.59 -7.29 12.04
CA GLY A 23 7.21 -6.11 11.42
C GLY A 23 6.21 -5.03 11.05
N ASP A 24 5.31 -4.71 12.00
CA ASP A 24 4.18 -3.77 11.97
C ASP A 24 4.62 -2.30 11.82
N GLY A 25 5.47 -2.00 10.84
CA GLY A 25 5.81 -0.65 10.44
C GLY A 25 5.10 -0.33 9.12
N PRO A 26 4.73 0.95 8.87
CA PRO A 26 4.24 1.33 7.55
C PRO A 26 5.23 0.87 6.48
N ARG A 27 4.74 0.20 5.44
CA ARG A 27 5.58 -0.26 4.34
C ARG A 27 5.92 0.92 3.44
N ALA A 28 7.14 0.96 2.93
CA ALA A 28 7.53 2.00 2.01
C ALA A 28 6.73 1.85 0.71
N ALA A 29 6.23 2.96 0.16
CA ALA A 29 5.52 2.96 -1.11
C ALA A 29 6.52 3.00 -2.29
N CYS A 30 6.28 2.19 -3.31
CA CYS A 30 7.10 2.16 -4.51
C CYS A 30 7.03 3.51 -5.23
N VAL A 31 8.18 4.12 -5.55
CA VAL A 31 8.22 5.44 -6.20
C VAL A 31 7.71 5.44 -7.66
N LEU A 32 7.56 4.26 -8.28
CA LEU A 32 7.09 4.14 -9.66
C LEU A 32 5.60 3.82 -9.78
N CYS A 33 5.04 3.03 -8.86
CA CYS A 33 3.65 2.57 -8.95
C CYS A 33 2.82 2.80 -7.68
N GLY A 34 3.41 3.26 -6.58
CA GLY A 34 2.72 3.53 -5.32
C GLY A 34 2.35 2.30 -4.49
N GLU A 35 2.60 1.08 -4.99
CA GLU A 35 2.31 -0.16 -4.27
C GLU A 35 3.22 -0.34 -3.04
N PRO A 36 2.73 -0.96 -1.94
CA PRO A 36 3.54 -1.25 -0.76
C PRO A 36 4.66 -2.22 -1.10
N THR A 37 5.85 -1.92 -0.63
CA THR A 37 7.04 -2.75 -0.84
C THR A 37 7.24 -3.77 0.28
N GLU A 38 8.21 -4.66 0.09
CA GLU A 38 8.65 -5.57 1.15
C GLU A 38 9.56 -4.89 2.20
N TYR A 39 9.80 -3.59 2.05
CA TYR A 39 10.69 -2.80 2.89
C TYR A 39 9.90 -1.93 3.88
N PRO A 40 10.37 -1.78 5.12
CA PRO A 40 9.81 -0.80 6.05
C PRO A 40 10.01 0.62 5.51
N ALA A 41 9.05 1.53 5.79
CA ALA A 41 9.13 2.94 5.39
C ALA A 41 10.30 3.70 6.03
N GLU A 42 10.92 3.10 7.04
CA GLU A 42 12.12 3.59 7.73
C GLU A 42 13.39 3.45 6.89
N ILE A 43 13.36 2.67 5.79
CA ILE A 43 14.52 2.52 4.92
C ILE A 43 14.72 3.81 4.11
N ALA A 44 15.84 4.48 4.38
CA ALA A 44 16.28 5.65 3.62
C ALA A 44 16.69 5.24 2.19
N GLY A 45 15.94 5.72 1.18
CA GLY A 45 16.23 5.47 -0.23
C GLY A 45 15.04 5.75 -1.15
N SER A 46 15.18 5.42 -2.43
CA SER A 46 14.06 5.33 -3.38
C SER A 46 13.59 3.87 -3.45
N PRO A 47 12.66 3.44 -2.58
CA PRO A 47 12.24 2.05 -2.54
C PRO A 47 11.49 1.67 -3.81
N LEU A 48 11.82 0.50 -4.34
CA LEU A 48 11.19 -0.10 -5.50
C LEU A 48 10.57 -1.42 -5.09
N CYS A 49 9.34 -1.69 -5.52
CA CYS A 49 8.77 -3.02 -5.34
C CYS A 49 9.54 -4.05 -6.20
N PRO A 50 9.49 -5.35 -5.85
CA PRO A 50 10.25 -6.41 -6.54
C PRO A 50 10.05 -6.42 -8.06
N ARG A 51 8.80 -6.19 -8.51
CA ARG A 51 8.45 -6.08 -9.94
C ARG A 51 9.18 -4.92 -10.61
N CYS A 52 9.14 -3.74 -10.02
CA CYS A 52 9.76 -2.54 -10.56
C CYS A 52 11.29 -2.62 -10.52
N ALA A 53 11.88 -3.25 -9.49
CA ALA A 53 13.31 -3.50 -9.43
C ALA A 53 13.78 -4.40 -10.58
N TRP A 54 13.07 -5.52 -10.82
CA TRP A 54 13.39 -6.42 -11.92
C TRP A 54 13.23 -5.78 -13.31
N GLN A 55 12.15 -5.02 -13.53
CA GLN A 55 11.94 -4.32 -14.80
C GLN A 55 13.07 -3.32 -15.11
N GLN A 56 13.58 -2.62 -14.10
CA GLN A 56 14.71 -1.70 -14.29
C GLN A 56 16.00 -2.44 -14.63
N ALA A 57 16.29 -3.55 -13.94
CA ALA A 57 17.43 -4.39 -14.27
C ALA A 57 17.37 -4.91 -15.73
N GLN A 58 16.20 -5.35 -16.17
CA GLN A 58 15.99 -5.78 -17.56
C GLN A 58 16.17 -4.64 -18.56
N ARG A 59 15.61 -3.45 -18.30
CA ARG A 59 15.79 -2.30 -19.18
C ARG A 59 17.26 -1.92 -19.29
N SER A 60 18.00 -1.88 -18.18
CA SER A 60 19.43 -1.61 -18.19
C SER A 60 20.22 -2.64 -18.99
N ALA A 61 19.83 -3.92 -18.93
CA ALA A 61 20.49 -4.98 -19.70
C ALA A 61 20.20 -4.92 -21.21
N CYS A 62 19.01 -4.46 -21.61
CA CYS A 62 18.56 -4.46 -23.01
C CYS A 62 18.63 -3.09 -23.72
N SER A 63 19.10 -2.04 -23.05
CA SER A 63 19.25 -0.68 -23.64
C SER A 63 20.65 -0.44 -24.22
N GLY A 64 21.38 -1.51 -24.55
CA GLY A 64 22.72 -1.47 -25.15
C GLY A 64 22.70 -1.24 -26.66
#